data_AF-A0A8X6IFG4-F1
#
_entry.id   AF-A0A8X6IFG4-F1
#
_cell.length_a   1.000
_cell.length_b   1.000
_cell.length_c   1.000
_cell.angle_alpha   90.00
_cell.angle_beta   90.00
_cell.angle_gamma   90.00
#
_symmetry.space_group_name_H-M   'P 1'
#
loop_
_entity.id
_entity.type
_entity.pdbx_description
1 polymer ?
#
loop_
_entity_poly.entity_id
_entity_poly.type
_entity_poly.pdbx_seq_one_letter_code
_entity_poly.pdbx_strand_id
1 'polypeptide(L)'
;LVYNNQTRKTTNYPGVDIRVPGFGDTSTLEIIDPHFLAPHPLGVQLRHHPWTEYYKDIVTALVEVGYVRNISVRGAPYDFRKAPNELQDYYANLKHLIEETYEINDETKTTIVCHSMGCPIMSYFLNTIDQTWKDKYIKGMITIGGAWGGAVKAMKTITA
;
A
#
# COMPACT_ATOMS: atom_id res chain seq x y z
N LEU A 1 -1.83 16.79 10.60
CA LEU A 1 -1.34 17.45 9.37
C LEU A 1 -1.68 18.94 9.47
N VAL A 2 -0.79 19.82 9.01
CA VAL A 2 -1.07 21.26 8.93
C VAL A 2 -1.40 21.59 7.48
N TYR A 3 -2.58 22.15 7.23
CA TYR A 3 -3.02 22.50 5.87
C TYR A 3 -2.59 23.92 5.51
N ASN A 4 -2.04 24.11 4.32
CA ASN A 4 -1.69 25.41 3.79
C ASN A 4 -2.68 25.83 2.69
N ASN A 5 -3.45 26.89 2.95
CA ASN A 5 -4.48 27.39 2.05
C ASN A 5 -3.94 27.96 0.72
N GLN A 6 -2.68 28.42 0.68
CA GLN A 6 -2.07 28.98 -0.53
C GLN A 6 -1.56 27.88 -1.45
N THR A 7 -0.82 26.91 -0.90
CA THR A 7 -0.25 25.80 -1.70
C THR A 7 -1.24 24.67 -1.94
N ARG A 8 -2.34 24.63 -1.17
CA ARG A 8 -3.36 23.57 -1.17
C ARG A 8 -2.78 22.19 -0.82
N LYS A 9 -1.68 22.16 -0.05
CA LYS A 9 -0.97 20.96 0.41
C LYS A 9 -0.92 20.88 1.93
N THR A 10 -0.53 19.72 2.45
CA THR A 10 -0.35 19.48 3.88
C THR A 10 1.11 19.27 4.25
N THR A 11 1.49 19.66 5.46
CA THR A 11 2.80 19.33 6.06
C THR A 11 2.62 18.53 7.35
N ASN A 12 3.69 17.86 7.79
CA ASN A 12 3.75 17.32 9.14
C ASN A 12 3.73 18.48 10.16
N TYR A 13 3.43 18.14 11.41
CA TYR A 13 3.51 19.13 12.50
C TYR A 13 4.97 19.59 12.66
N PRO A 14 5.24 20.87 13.01
CA PRO A 14 6.61 21.35 13.22
C PRO A 14 7.40 20.45 14.18
N GLY A 15 8.62 20.06 13.76
CA GLY A 15 9.48 19.15 14.54
C GLY A 15 9.15 17.65 14.39
N VAL A 16 8.18 17.28 13.55
CA VAL A 16 7.79 15.89 13.32
C VAL A 16 8.12 15.46 11.90
N ASP A 17 8.93 14.41 11.77
CA ASP A 17 9.16 13.71 10.52
C ASP A 17 8.49 12.33 10.52
N ILE A 18 7.94 11.92 9.37
CA ILE A 18 7.15 10.68 9.24
C ILE A 18 7.61 9.93 8.01
N ARG A 19 7.80 8.62 8.19
CA ARG A 19 8.19 7.67 7.15
C ARG A 19 7.26 6.48 7.12
N VAL A 20 7.15 5.86 5.96
CA VAL A 20 6.36 4.64 5.74
C VAL A 20 7.32 3.46 5.59
N PRO A 21 7.39 2.53 6.55
CA PRO A 21 8.29 1.38 6.48
C PRO A 21 7.74 0.26 5.59
N GLY A 22 8.63 -0.66 5.19
CA GLY A 22 8.24 -1.91 4.52
C GLY A 22 7.83 -1.74 3.06
N PHE A 23 8.32 -0.71 2.37
CA PHE A 23 8.08 -0.58 0.93
C PHE A 23 8.76 -1.72 0.15
N GLY A 24 7.98 -2.45 -0.66
CA GLY A 24 8.40 -3.68 -1.32
C GLY A 24 8.24 -4.95 -0.47
N ASP A 25 8.13 -4.81 0.84
CA ASP A 25 7.97 -5.90 1.80
C ASP A 25 6.48 -6.12 2.17
N THR A 26 6.10 -7.34 2.53
CA THR A 26 4.73 -7.71 2.85
C THR A 26 4.37 -7.57 4.34
N SER A 27 5.36 -7.63 5.25
CA SER A 27 5.17 -7.71 6.70
C SER A 27 4.36 -6.56 7.29
N THR A 28 4.60 -5.32 6.86
CA THR A 28 3.92 -4.11 7.38
C THR A 28 2.48 -3.97 6.90
N LEU A 29 2.08 -4.74 5.88
CA LEU A 29 0.70 -4.84 5.42
C LEU A 29 0.00 -6.06 6.01
N GLU A 30 0.72 -7.16 6.24
CA GLU A 30 0.17 -8.37 6.83
C GLU A 30 -0.25 -8.12 8.29
N ILE A 31 0.62 -7.46 9.08
CA ILE A 31 0.38 -7.15 10.50
C ILE A 31 0.65 -5.66 10.76
N ILE A 32 -0.34 -4.95 11.29
CA ILE A 32 -0.26 -3.48 11.50
C ILE A 32 0.42 -3.10 12.83
N ASP A 33 0.54 -4.03 13.76
CA ASP A 33 1.18 -3.79 15.05
C ASP A 33 2.66 -4.24 15.01
N PRO A 34 3.61 -3.28 15.07
CA PRO A 34 5.03 -3.57 14.95
C PRO A 34 5.60 -4.36 16.15
N HIS A 35 4.90 -4.42 17.30
CA HIS A 35 5.35 -5.22 18.43
C HIS A 35 5.44 -6.71 18.12
N PHE A 36 4.66 -7.19 17.15
CA PHE A 36 4.71 -8.58 16.69
C PHE A 36 5.68 -8.80 15.52
N LEU A 37 6.21 -7.72 14.94
CA LEU A 37 7.22 -7.76 13.88
C LEU A 37 8.65 -7.68 14.44
N ALA A 38 8.83 -7.10 15.63
CA ALA A 38 10.14 -6.96 16.27
C ALA A 38 10.62 -8.27 16.91
N PRO A 39 11.93 -8.59 16.84
CA PRO A 39 12.50 -9.72 17.58
C PRO A 39 12.29 -9.51 19.09
N HIS A 40 11.64 -10.47 19.74
CA HIS A 40 11.52 -10.42 21.19
C HIS A 40 12.90 -10.65 21.84
N PRO A 41 13.27 -9.91 22.90
CA PRO A 41 14.58 -10.05 23.58
C PRO A 41 14.90 -11.48 24.06
N LEU A 42 13.87 -12.31 24.25
CA LEU A 42 14.01 -13.72 24.66
C LEU A 42 13.97 -14.72 23.48
N GLY A 43 13.99 -14.25 22.22
CA GLY A 43 13.92 -15.11 21.03
C GLY A 43 12.56 -15.79 20.81
N VAL A 44 11.52 -15.37 21.53
CA VAL A 44 10.17 -15.93 21.43
C VAL A 44 9.35 -15.10 20.45
N GLN A 45 8.79 -15.73 19.42
CA GLN A 45 7.81 -15.07 18.55
C GLN A 45 6.52 -14.80 19.36
N LEU A 46 6.19 -13.53 19.57
CA LEU A 46 4.92 -13.17 20.19
C LEU A 46 3.77 -13.55 19.25
N ARG A 47 2.75 -14.23 19.77
CA ARG A 47 1.52 -14.47 19.01
C ARG A 47 0.81 -13.13 18.82
N HIS A 48 0.66 -12.71 17.57
CA HIS A 48 -0.17 -11.56 17.21
C HIS A 48 -1.64 -11.89 17.44
N HIS A 49 -2.40 -10.87 17.84
CA HIS A 49 -3.85 -10.99 17.96
C HIS A 49 -4.49 -10.83 16.57
N PRO A 50 -5.51 -11.63 16.20
CA PRO A 50 -6.25 -11.46 14.95
C PRO A 50 -6.71 -10.03 14.60
N TRP A 51 -6.89 -9.12 15.58
CA TRP A 51 -7.28 -7.73 15.32
C TRP A 51 -6.18 -6.88 14.66
N THR A 52 -4.93 -7.34 14.69
CA THR A 52 -3.79 -6.65 14.07
C THR A 52 -3.45 -7.21 12.69
N GLU A 53 -4.12 -8.28 12.27
CA GLU A 53 -3.93 -8.90 10.96
C GLU A 53 -4.78 -8.16 9.92
N TYR A 54 -4.18 -7.81 8.78
CA TYR A 54 -4.88 -7.09 7.72
C TYR A 54 -4.74 -7.77 6.36
N TYR A 55 -3.55 -7.80 5.74
CA TYR A 55 -3.32 -8.54 4.49
C TYR A 55 -2.82 -9.98 4.69
N LYS A 56 -2.59 -10.42 5.94
CA LYS A 56 -1.96 -11.72 6.26
C LYS A 56 -2.61 -12.89 5.54
N ASP A 57 -3.93 -13.02 5.61
CA ASP A 57 -4.63 -14.17 5.02
C ASP A 57 -4.55 -14.18 3.49
N ILE A 58 -4.61 -12.99 2.87
CA ILE A 58 -4.45 -12.85 1.41
C ILE A 58 -3.04 -13.26 0.98
N VAL A 59 -2.01 -12.75 1.66
CA VAL A 59 -0.61 -13.07 1.34
C VAL A 59 -0.32 -14.54 1.61
N THR A 60 -0.85 -15.10 2.70
CA THR A 60 -0.69 -16.52 3.04
C THR A 60 -1.31 -17.42 1.97
N ALA A 61 -2.55 -17.14 1.55
CA ALA A 61 -3.21 -17.89 0.48
C ALA A 61 -2.44 -17.84 -0.85
N LEU A 62 -1.85 -16.68 -1.19
CA LEU A 62 -0.99 -16.56 -2.38
C LEU A 62 0.27 -17.41 -2.26
N VAL A 63 0.90 -17.42 -1.09
CA VAL A 63 2.11 -18.21 -0.85
C VAL A 63 1.82 -19.72 -0.91
N GLU A 64 0.66 -20.16 -0.41
CA GLU A 64 0.23 -21.55 -0.49
C GLU A 64 0.07 -22.05 -1.94
N VAL A 65 -0.20 -21.15 -2.89
CA VAL A 65 -0.31 -21.48 -4.33
C VAL A 65 0.96 -21.17 -5.12
N GLY A 66 2.10 -20.97 -4.43
CA GLY A 66 3.42 -20.88 -5.05
C GLY A 66 3.97 -19.48 -5.22
N TYR A 67 3.30 -18.44 -4.71
CA TYR A 67 3.92 -17.12 -4.64
C TYR A 67 4.98 -17.06 -3.52
N VAL A 68 5.89 -16.09 -3.63
CA VAL A 68 6.99 -15.87 -2.69
C VAL A 68 6.92 -14.43 -2.18
N ARG A 69 6.80 -14.29 -0.86
CA ARG A 69 6.84 -12.98 -0.18
C ARG A 69 8.07 -12.20 -0.61
N ASN A 70 7.89 -10.91 -0.85
CA ASN A 70 8.94 -9.97 -1.21
C ASN A 70 9.62 -10.26 -2.56
N ILE A 71 9.11 -11.22 -3.35
CA ILE A 71 9.58 -11.51 -4.72
C ILE A 71 8.39 -11.40 -5.69
N SER A 72 7.43 -12.34 -5.61
CA SER A 72 6.25 -12.35 -6.47
C SER A 72 4.98 -11.78 -5.81
N VAL A 73 5.00 -11.59 -4.49
CA VAL A 73 4.05 -10.73 -3.76
C VAL A 73 4.82 -9.62 -3.08
N ARG A 74 4.52 -8.36 -3.43
CA ARG A 74 5.19 -7.17 -2.91
C ARG A 74 4.17 -6.25 -2.24
N GLY A 75 4.55 -5.64 -1.12
CA GLY A 75 3.74 -4.61 -0.48
C GLY A 75 4.10 -3.21 -0.96
N ALA A 76 3.09 -2.36 -1.15
CA ALA A 76 3.27 -0.94 -1.50
C ALA A 76 2.55 -0.02 -0.49
N PRO A 77 2.96 -0.02 0.79
CA PRO A 77 2.41 0.87 1.80
C PRO A 77 2.67 2.34 1.45
N TYR A 78 1.76 3.22 1.85
CA TYR A 78 1.85 4.67 1.63
C TYR A 78 1.37 5.45 2.85
N ASP A 79 1.65 6.75 2.87
CA ASP A 79 1.12 7.64 3.91
C ASP A 79 -0.38 7.86 3.65
N PHE A 80 -1.21 7.01 4.28
CA PHE A 80 -2.66 7.02 4.10
C PHE A 80 -3.34 8.30 4.63
N ARG A 81 -2.61 9.21 5.26
CA ARG A 81 -3.11 10.53 5.68
C ARG A 81 -3.11 11.53 4.52
N LYS A 82 -2.38 11.25 3.44
CA LYS A 82 -2.18 12.12 2.28
C LYS A 82 -3.14 11.76 1.15
N ALA A 83 -3.57 12.77 0.41
CA ALA A 83 -4.37 12.62 -0.79
C ALA A 83 -3.49 12.33 -2.03
N PRO A 84 -4.06 11.80 -3.14
CA PRO A 84 -3.30 11.45 -4.33
C PRO A 84 -2.35 12.52 -4.86
N ASN A 85 -2.75 13.79 -4.80
CA ASN A 85 -1.97 14.94 -5.28
C ASN A 85 -0.73 15.25 -4.43
N GLU A 86 -0.49 14.52 -3.34
CA GLU A 86 0.68 14.65 -2.47
C GLU A 86 1.52 13.35 -2.39
N LEU A 87 1.24 12.37 -3.28
CA LEU A 87 1.86 11.04 -3.27
C LEU A 87 2.80 10.78 -4.47
N GLN A 88 3.39 11.83 -5.06
CA GLN A 88 4.24 11.73 -6.25
C GLN A 88 5.44 10.81 -6.04
N ASP A 89 6.14 10.94 -4.92
CA ASP A 89 7.29 10.07 -4.60
C ASP A 89 6.86 8.61 -4.43
N TYR A 90 5.70 8.38 -3.80
CA TYR A 90 5.11 7.05 -3.69
C TYR A 90 4.80 6.47 -5.07
N TYR A 91 4.22 7.23 -5.99
CA TYR A 91 3.91 6.76 -7.34
C TYR A 91 5.16 6.47 -8.17
N ALA A 92 6.21 7.28 -8.03
CA ALA A 92 7.49 7.00 -8.66
C ALA A 92 8.09 5.67 -8.14
N ASN A 93 8.09 5.49 -6.82
CA ASN A 93 8.56 4.25 -6.20
C ASN A 93 7.68 3.04 -6.54
N LEU A 94 6.36 3.22 -6.66
CA LEU A 94 5.41 2.17 -7.06
C LEU A 94 5.67 1.73 -8.50
N LYS A 95 5.90 2.68 -9.41
CA LYS A 95 6.26 2.39 -10.79
C LYS A 95 7.52 1.54 -10.85
N HIS A 96 8.57 1.96 -10.14
CA HIS A 96 9.83 1.21 -10.04
C HIS A 96 9.61 -0.18 -9.43
N LEU A 97 8.81 -0.30 -8.36
CA LEU A 97 8.51 -1.59 -7.74
C LEU A 97 7.81 -2.55 -8.71
N ILE A 98 6.89 -2.05 -9.53
CA ILE A 98 6.20 -2.86 -10.54
C ILE A 98 7.18 -3.31 -11.64
N GLU A 99 8.07 -2.43 -12.10
CA GLU A 99 9.11 -2.73 -13.08
C GLU A 99 10.09 -3.79 -12.54
N GLU A 100 10.59 -3.61 -11.31
CA GLU A 100 11.44 -4.58 -10.62
C GLU A 100 10.73 -5.93 -10.45
N THR A 101 9.47 -5.93 -10.01
CA THR A 101 8.68 -7.16 -9.82
C THR A 101 8.48 -7.89 -11.14
N TYR A 102 8.27 -7.16 -12.24
CA TYR A 102 8.16 -7.75 -13.57
C TYR A 102 9.47 -8.42 -13.99
N GLU A 103 10.60 -7.73 -13.84
CA GLU A 103 11.91 -8.22 -14.24
C GLU A 103 12.36 -9.46 -13.45
N ILE A 104 12.18 -9.47 -12.12
CA ILE A 104 12.60 -10.60 -11.28
C ILE A 104 11.66 -11.82 -11.36
N ASN A 105 10.52 -11.70 -12.03
CA ASN A 105 9.54 -12.77 -12.21
C ASN A 105 9.34 -13.12 -13.70
N ASP A 106 10.45 -13.26 -14.43
CA ASP A 106 10.49 -13.69 -15.83
C ASP A 106 9.58 -12.87 -16.75
N GLU A 107 9.61 -11.54 -16.59
CA GLU A 107 8.81 -10.61 -17.38
C GLU A 107 7.29 -10.87 -17.30
N THR A 108 6.84 -11.37 -16.15
CA THR A 108 5.43 -11.63 -15.89
C THR A 108 4.72 -10.35 -15.47
N LYS A 109 3.65 -10.00 -16.19
CA LYS A 109 2.82 -8.83 -15.87
C LYS A 109 2.25 -8.91 -14.45
N THR A 110 2.33 -7.79 -13.74
CA THR A 110 1.89 -7.65 -12.36
C THR A 110 0.37 -7.47 -12.27
N THR A 111 -0.28 -8.15 -11.33
CA THR A 111 -1.68 -7.89 -10.95
C THR A 111 -1.70 -7.00 -9.71
N ILE A 112 -2.38 -5.85 -9.80
CA ILE A 112 -2.56 -4.96 -8.66
C ILE A 112 -3.75 -5.46 -7.84
N VAL A 113 -3.55 -5.69 -6.54
CA VAL A 113 -4.63 -5.96 -5.59
C VAL A 113 -4.74 -4.77 -4.65
N CYS A 114 -5.92 -4.16 -4.56
CA CYS A 114 -6.17 -3.01 -3.71
C CYS A 114 -7.39 -3.26 -2.81
N HIS A 115 -7.39 -2.60 -1.65
CA HIS A 115 -8.53 -2.62 -0.73
C HIS A 115 -8.97 -1.21 -0.35
N SER A 116 -10.28 -0.98 -0.30
CA SER A 116 -10.90 0.26 0.17
C SER A 116 -10.32 1.51 -0.49
N MET A 117 -9.75 2.45 0.30
CA MET A 117 -9.11 3.67 -0.20
C MET A 117 -7.89 3.39 -1.08
N GLY A 118 -7.21 2.25 -0.93
CA GLY A 118 -6.09 1.88 -1.80
C GLY A 118 -6.52 1.79 -3.28
N CYS A 119 -7.78 1.46 -3.55
CA CYS A 119 -8.28 1.34 -4.92
C CYS A 119 -8.37 2.66 -5.69
N PRO A 120 -8.98 3.73 -5.18
CA PRO A 120 -8.90 5.04 -5.82
C PRO A 120 -7.46 5.59 -5.88
N ILE A 121 -6.57 5.29 -4.92
CA ILE A 121 -5.14 5.66 -5.01
C ILE A 121 -4.48 4.98 -6.23
N MET A 122 -4.67 3.66 -6.40
CA MET A 122 -4.16 2.91 -7.56
C MET A 122 -4.80 3.36 -8.88
N SER A 123 -6.08 3.70 -8.86
CA SER A 123 -6.76 4.24 -10.04
C SER A 123 -6.20 5.60 -10.45
N TYR A 124 -5.92 6.50 -9.50
CA TYR A 124 -5.25 7.76 -9.77
C TYR A 124 -3.89 7.52 -10.44
N PHE A 125 -3.07 6.63 -9.87
CA PHE A 125 -1.78 6.24 -10.45
C PHE A 125 -1.93 5.78 -11.91
N LEU A 126 -2.79 4.79 -12.18
CA LEU A 126 -2.95 4.22 -13.53
C LEU A 126 -3.52 5.22 -14.56
N ASN A 127 -4.25 6.25 -14.11
CA ASN A 127 -4.71 7.34 -14.99
C ASN A 127 -3.61 8.36 -15.31
N THR A 128 -2.51 8.37 -14.56
CA THR A 128 -1.36 9.27 -14.80
C THR A 128 -0.25 8.62 -15.61
N ILE A 129 -0.35 7.32 -15.89
CA ILE A 129 0.66 6.52 -16.58
C ILE A 129 0.23 6.21 -18.02
N ASP A 130 1.19 6.26 -18.94
CA ASP A 130 1.01 5.97 -20.35
C ASP A 130 0.44 4.56 -20.60
N GLN A 131 -0.40 4.44 -21.63
CA GLN A 131 -1.04 3.17 -21.95
C GLN A 131 -0.03 2.09 -22.34
N THR A 132 1.03 2.44 -23.09
CA THR A 132 2.09 1.51 -23.49
C THR A 132 2.81 0.90 -22.29
N TRP A 133 3.03 1.68 -21.23
CA TRP A 133 3.59 1.18 -19.98
C TRP A 133 2.63 0.20 -19.29
N LYS A 134 1.34 0.55 -19.20
CA LYS A 134 0.33 -0.32 -18.60
C LYS A 134 0.19 -1.64 -19.37
N ASP A 135 0.18 -1.57 -20.70
CA ASP A 135 0.10 -2.74 -21.56
C ASP A 135 1.31 -3.67 -21.38
N LYS A 136 2.50 -3.13 -21.08
CA LYS A 136 3.70 -3.92 -20.79
C LYS A 136 3.65 -4.54 -19.40
N TYR A 137 3.40 -3.76 -18.36
CA TYR A 137 3.66 -4.18 -16.97
C TYR A 137 2.43 -4.66 -16.19
N ILE A 138 1.21 -4.28 -16.58
CA ILE A 138 0.00 -4.55 -15.80
C ILE A 138 -0.85 -5.63 -16.46
N LYS A 139 -1.16 -6.69 -15.69
CA LYS A 139 -2.09 -7.74 -16.11
C LYS A 139 -3.54 -7.34 -15.85
N GLY A 140 -3.78 -6.67 -14.74
CA GLY A 140 -5.11 -6.27 -14.30
C GLY A 140 -5.10 -5.72 -12.88
N MET A 141 -6.26 -5.25 -12.44
CA MET A 141 -6.48 -4.67 -11.12
C MET A 141 -7.67 -5.35 -10.44
N ILE A 142 -7.44 -5.98 -9.30
CA ILE A 142 -8.45 -6.59 -8.44
C ILE A 142 -8.78 -5.60 -7.34
N THR A 143 -10.07 -5.28 -7.20
CA THR A 143 -10.55 -4.26 -6.26
C THR A 143 -11.41 -4.87 -5.18
N ILE A 144 -11.05 -4.66 -3.92
CA ILE A 144 -11.78 -5.19 -2.77
C ILE A 144 -12.41 -4.00 -2.05
N GLY A 145 -13.74 -3.85 -2.17
CA GLY A 145 -14.49 -2.79 -1.47
C GLY A 145 -14.03 -1.36 -1.80
N GLY A 146 -13.62 -1.10 -3.05
CA GLY A 146 -13.07 0.19 -3.47
C GLY A 146 -14.02 1.37 -3.22
N ALA A 147 -13.51 2.43 -2.57
CA ALA A 147 -14.29 3.61 -2.18
C ALA A 147 -14.43 4.64 -3.32
N TRP A 148 -14.95 4.22 -4.48
CA TRP A 148 -14.96 5.02 -5.72
C TRP A 148 -15.68 6.36 -5.62
N GLY A 149 -16.87 6.37 -5.01
CA GLY A 149 -17.68 7.56 -4.77
C GLY A 149 -17.52 8.13 -3.36
N GLY A 150 -16.52 7.69 -2.60
CA GLY A 150 -16.39 7.95 -1.17
C GLY A 150 -17.27 7.06 -0.30
N ALA A 151 -17.44 7.45 0.96
CA ALA A 151 -18.22 6.70 1.94
C ALA A 151 -18.97 7.63 2.90
N VAL A 152 -20.28 7.41 3.08
CA VAL A 152 -21.12 8.21 3.99
C VAL A 152 -20.61 8.17 5.43
N LYS A 153 -19.97 7.07 5.85
CA LYS A 153 -19.35 6.94 7.17
C LYS A 153 -18.32 8.04 7.47
N ALA A 154 -17.64 8.57 6.45
CA ALA A 154 -16.69 9.66 6.61
C ALA A 154 -17.35 10.99 7.04
N MET A 155 -18.63 11.20 6.70
CA MET A 155 -19.36 12.39 7.14
C MET A 155 -19.44 12.44 8.67
N LYS A 156 -19.79 11.31 9.29
CA LYS A 156 -19.87 11.20 10.75
C LYS A 156 -18.55 11.54 11.44
N THR A 157 -17.41 11.24 10.82
CA THR A 157 -16.09 11.52 11.44
C THR A 157 -15.70 12.99 11.40
N ILE A 158 -16.32 13.80 10.53
CA ILE A 158 -16.01 15.24 10.39
C ILE A 158 -17.03 16.09 11.17
N THR A 159 -18.23 15.57 11.39
CA THR A 159 -19.30 16.27 12.11
C THR A 159 -19.39 15.94 13.60
N ALA A 160 -18.59 14.99 14.09
CA ALA A 160 -18.59 14.56 15.50
C ALA A 160 -17.65 15.39 16.36
#